data_AF-A0A534PTT4-F1
#
_entry.id   AF-A0A534PTT4-F1
#
_cell.length_a   1.000
_cell.length_b   1.000
_cell.length_c   1.000
_cell.angle_alpha   90.00
_cell.angle_beta   90.00
_cell.angle_gamma   90.00
#
_symmetry.space_group_name_H-M   'P 1'
#
loop_
_entity.id
_entity.type
_entity.pdbx_description
1 polymer ?
#
loop_
_entity_poly.entity_id
_entity_poly.type
_entity_poly.pdbx_seq_one_letter_code
_entity_poly.pdbx_strand_id
1 'polypeptide(L)' 'MSLKRIDARTSERVDKKDGKVVQKFRRVMAKDGKSLTVTTDGKNAKGQKVHNVAVYDKQ' A
#
# COMPACT_ATOMS: atom_id res chain seq x y z
N MET A 1 11.35 -4.26 5.68
CA MET A 1 9.92 -4.20 5.29
C MET A 1 9.11 -4.88 6.38
N SER A 2 7.89 -4.42 6.66
CA SER A 2 6.90 -5.17 7.47
C SER A 2 5.56 -5.23 6.77
N LEU A 3 4.85 -6.34 6.92
CA LEU A 3 3.49 -6.55 6.40
C LEU A 3 2.57 -6.92 7.56
N LYS A 4 1.40 -6.29 7.62
CA LYS A 4 0.37 -6.54 8.63
C LYS A 4 -0.96 -6.77 7.92
N ARG A 5 -1.62 -7.89 8.20
CA ARG A 5 -3.04 -8.06 7.86
C ARG A 5 -3.87 -7.34 8.92
N ILE A 6 -4.78 -6.48 8.48
CA ILE A 6 -5.69 -5.74 9.37
C ILE A 6 -6.99 -6.52 9.52
N ASP A 7 -7.53 -7.02 8.41
CA ASP A 7 -8.73 -7.85 8.36
C ASP A 7 -8.70 -8.76 7.12
N ALA A 8 -9.81 -9.45 6.83
CA ALA A 8 -9.92 -10.38 5.71
C ALA A 8 -9.67 -9.76 4.32
N ARG A 9 -9.87 -8.44 4.17
CA ARG A 9 -9.79 -7.70 2.89
C ARG A 9 -8.76 -6.58 2.93
N THR A 10 -8.20 -6.27 4.10
CA THR A 10 -7.28 -5.17 4.30
C THR A 10 -5.90 -5.64 4.75
N SER A 11 -4.85 -5.13 4.11
CA SER A 11 -3.47 -5.27 4.59
C SER A 11 -2.70 -3.96 4.48
N GLU A 12 -1.70 -3.82 5.33
CA GLU A 12 -0.78 -2.69 5.34
C GLU A 12 0.66 -3.16 5.20
N ARG A 13 1.43 -2.46 4.38
CA ARG A 13 2.87 -2.68 4.20
C ARG A 13 3.60 -1.41 4.59
N VAL A 14 4.70 -1.55 5.31
CA VAL A 14 5.59 -0.44 5.64
C VAL A 14 6.98 -0.76 5.14
N ASP A 15 7.49 0.14 4.32
CA ASP A 15 8.87 0.11 3.85
C ASP A 15 9.71 1.08 4.63
N LYS A 16 10.90 0.60 4.98
CA LYS A 16 11.91 1.36 5.70
C LYS A 16 13.21 1.34 4.91
N LYS A 17 13.90 2.47 4.90
CA LYS A 17 15.28 2.60 4.45
C LYS A 17 16.08 3.19 5.62
N ASP A 18 17.20 2.57 5.95
CA ASP A 18 18.07 3.01 7.07
C ASP A 18 17.30 3.17 8.39
N GLY A 19 16.40 2.22 8.69
CA GLY A 19 15.55 2.23 9.89
C GLY A 19 14.36 3.21 9.85
N LYS A 20 14.32 4.15 8.89
CA LYS A 20 13.27 5.16 8.75
C LYS A 20 12.17 4.72 7.80
N VAL A 21 10.91 4.96 8.15
CA VAL A 21 9.77 4.69 7.26
C VAL A 21 9.83 5.60 6.06
N VAL A 22 9.89 5.02 4.87
CA VAL A 22 9.91 5.74 3.59
C VAL A 22 8.58 5.68 2.87
N GLN A 23 7.86 4.55 2.98
CA GLN A 23 6.55 4.38 2.34
C GLN A 23 5.63 3.51 3.20
N LYS A 24 4.33 3.82 3.13
CA LYS A 24 3.24 3.04 3.67
C LYS A 24 2.30 2.69 2.53
N PHE A 25 1.82 1.46 2.52
CA PHE A 25 0.88 0.97 1.54
C PHE A 25 -0.33 0.43 2.29
N ARG A 26 -1.53 0.82 1.88
CA ARG A 26 -2.77 0.23 2.33
C ARG A 26 -3.45 -0.44 1.14
N ARG A 27 -3.73 -1.73 1.28
CA ARG A 27 -4.36 -2.56 0.26
C ARG A 27 -5.74 -2.96 0.75
N VAL A 28 -6.77 -2.67 -0.04
CA VAL A 28 -8.17 -3.00 0.26
C VAL A 28 -8.75 -3.76 -0.91
N MET A 29 -9.14 -5.01 -0.67
CA MET A 29 -9.88 -5.82 -1.65
C MET A 29 -11.37 -5.46 -1.59
N ALA A 30 -11.98 -5.27 -2.76
CA ALA A 30 -13.42 -5.05 -2.86
C ALA A 30 -14.21 -6.23 -2.29
N LYS A 31 -15.46 -5.99 -1.86
CA LYS A 31 -16.27 -7.02 -1.21
C LYS A 31 -16.53 -8.23 -2.11
N ASP A 32 -16.63 -8.01 -3.41
CA ASP A 32 -16.81 -9.03 -4.44
C ASP A 32 -15.51 -9.72 -4.86
N GLY A 33 -14.36 -9.28 -4.34
CA GLY A 33 -13.04 -9.82 -4.67
C GLY A 33 -12.58 -9.53 -6.11
N LYS A 34 -13.29 -8.67 -6.85
CA LYS A 34 -12.99 -8.40 -8.25
C LYS A 34 -11.96 -7.30 -8.45
N SER A 35 -11.78 -6.42 -7.47
CA SER A 35 -10.78 -5.36 -7.55
C SER A 35 -10.00 -5.17 -6.26
N LEU A 36 -8.82 -4.58 -6.40
CA LEU A 36 -7.90 -4.24 -5.33
C LEU A 36 -7.52 -2.76 -5.45
N THR A 37 -7.79 -2.00 -4.39
CA THR A 37 -7.29 -0.63 -4.27
C THR A 37 -6.00 -0.62 -3.44
N VAL A 38 -4.99 0.07 -3.93
CA VAL A 38 -3.71 0.30 -3.24
C VAL A 38 -3.47 1.78 -3.09
N THR A 39 -3.45 2.26 -1.85
CA THR A 39 -3.03 3.62 -1.50
C THR A 39 -1.57 3.57 -1.05
N THR A 40 -0.74 4.45 -1.60
CA THR A 40 0.68 4.58 -1.24
C THR A 40 0.97 6.00 -0.77
N ASP A 41 1.48 6.12 0.44
CA ASP A 41 1.92 7.37 1.05
C ASP A 41 3.40 7.30 1.40
N GLY A 42 4.15 8.35 1.11
CA GLY A 42 5.54 8.46 1.55
C GLY A 42 6.41 9.19 0.57
N LYS A 43 7.65 8.74 0.40
CA LYS A 43 8.61 9.29 -0.57
C LYS A 43 8.93 8.25 -1.64
N ASN A 44 9.00 8.69 -2.89
CA ASN A 44 9.53 7.86 -3.98
C ASN A 44 11.07 7.76 -3.89
N ALA A 45 11.69 7.00 -4.81
CA ALA A 45 13.15 6.83 -4.85
C ALA A 45 13.95 8.14 -5.02
N LYS A 46 13.31 9.20 -5.56
CA LYS A 46 13.89 10.54 -5.71
C LYS A 46 13.67 11.43 -4.47
N GLY A 47 13.05 10.92 -3.41
CA GLY A 47 12.78 11.66 -2.17
C GLY A 47 11.55 12.58 -2.23
N GLN A 48 10.82 12.61 -3.34
CA GLN A 48 9.61 13.42 -3.50
C GLN A 48 8.45 12.77 -2.75
N LYS A 49 7.64 13.60 -2.08
CA LYS A 49 6.41 13.12 -1.44
C LYS A 49 5.44 12.62 -2.50
N VAL A 50 4.82 11.48 -2.25
CA VAL A 50 3.81 10.87 -3.11
C VAL A 50 2.59 10.48 -2.28
N HIS A 51 1.42 10.67 -2.89
CA HIS A 51 0.16 10.07 -2.51
C HIS A 51 -0.42 9.48 -3.80
N ASN A 52 -0.40 8.15 -3.92
CA ASN A 52 -0.86 7.46 -5.12
C ASN A 52 -1.98 6.48 -4.77
N VAL A 53 -3.03 6.47 -5.58
CA VAL A 53 -4.13 5.50 -5.50
C VAL A 53 -4.16 4.73 -6.81
N ALA A 54 -3.94 3.43 -6.73
CA ALA A 54 -4.03 2.52 -7.87
C ALA A 54 -5.18 1.53 -7.65
N VAL A 55 -5.98 1.30 -8.68
CA VAL A 55 -7.04 0.29 -8.69
C VAL A 55 -6.65 -0.76 -9.70
N TYR A 56 -6.72 -2.02 -9.28
CA TYR A 56 -6.43 -3.19 -10.11
C TYR A 56 -7.67 -4.05 -10.18
N ASP A 57 -8.13 -4.35 -11.39
CA ASP A 57 -9.19 -5.32 -11.61
C ASP A 57 -8.59 -6.71 -11.81
N LYS A 58 -9.31 -7.72 -11.33
CA LYS A 58 -8.99 -9.12 -11.54
C LYS A 58 -9.45 -9.49 -12.95
N GLN A 59 -8.49 -9.83 -13.80
CA GLN A 59 -8.73 -10.29 -15.17
C GLN A 59 -9.24 -11.73 -15.20
#